data_AF-A0A0U3F735-F1
#
_entry.id   AF-A0A0U3F735-F1
#
_cell.length_a   1.000
_cell.length_b   1.000
_cell.length_c   1.000
_cell.angle_alpha   90.00
_cell.angle_beta   90.00
_cell.angle_gamma   90.00
#
_symmetry.space_group_name_H-M   'P 1'
#
loop_
_entity.id
_entity.type
_entity.pdbx_description
1 polymer ?
#
loop_
_entity_poly.entity_id
_entity_poly.type
_entity_poly.pdbx_seq_one_letter_code
_entity_poly.pdbx_strand_id
1 'polypeptide(L)'
;MSSANSLLPFAAARPTRMAEGTSPTCGFGAVRKAREALAGWCDAVRKRRTEVRAWQEARTFEDIAVLTAHWLRGLMLWHPNGHHGGPDPETMPLVDVLAAANLAGILTDNSQPGELVELHERPWQQRAFVTAFVADPALARALCARATEAGLVVRVYRPGSRVDERGERGAVDVTLWGTSVNTGMGDWLPPRAVRRILPGCDRQAVREVAAAWQVTLIDPVWGRNTVLWPLLGRFLDSWAHGGLDEGDEQR
;
A
#
# COMPACT_ATOMS: atom_id res chain seq x y z
N MET A 1 21.49 19.49 -26.71
CA MET A 1 22.75 19.78 -27.43
C MET A 1 23.88 19.76 -26.40
N SER A 2 24.62 18.65 -26.36
CA SER A 2 26.06 18.57 -26.68
C SER A 2 26.92 18.80 -25.43
N SER A 3 27.31 17.73 -24.74
CA SER A 3 28.54 16.92 -25.00
C SER A 3 29.80 17.60 -24.48
N ALA A 4 30.45 16.97 -23.51
CA ALA A 4 31.88 17.07 -23.31
C ALA A 4 32.41 15.66 -23.04
N ASN A 5 32.90 15.05 -24.11
CA ASN A 5 33.69 13.84 -24.12
C ASN A 5 35.15 14.31 -24.20
N SER A 6 36.06 13.77 -23.38
CA SER A 6 37.50 13.95 -23.59
C SER A 6 38.24 12.63 -23.38
N LEU A 7 39.21 12.41 -24.26
CA LEU A 7 39.79 11.15 -24.68
C LEU A 7 41.17 10.90 -24.05
N LEU A 8 41.41 9.63 -23.65
CA LEU A 8 42.63 8.80 -23.81
C LEU A 8 43.89 9.14 -22.96
N PRO A 9 44.87 8.20 -22.75
CA PRO A 9 45.11 6.96 -23.52
C PRO A 9 45.44 5.66 -22.74
N PHE A 10 45.41 4.60 -23.55
CA PHE A 10 45.91 3.24 -23.36
C PHE A 10 47.42 3.20 -23.06
N ALA A 11 47.84 2.41 -22.07
CA ALA A 11 49.20 1.90 -21.97
C ALA A 11 49.17 0.43 -21.54
N ALA A 12 49.72 -0.43 -22.41
CA ALA A 12 49.80 -1.87 -22.22
C ALA A 12 50.97 -2.24 -21.30
N ALA A 13 50.74 -3.12 -20.32
CA ALA A 13 51.79 -3.82 -19.60
C ALA A 13 51.53 -5.33 -19.64
N ARG A 14 52.54 -6.09 -20.09
CA ARG A 14 52.53 -7.57 -20.16
C ARG A 14 52.62 -8.19 -18.76
N PRO A 15 52.06 -9.40 -18.54
CA PRO A 15 52.10 -10.07 -17.25
C PRO A 15 53.41 -10.84 -17.04
N THR A 16 54.04 -10.64 -15.89
CA THR A 16 55.12 -11.47 -15.36
C THR A 16 54.53 -12.72 -14.71
N ARG A 17 55.06 -13.90 -15.04
CA ARG A 17 54.60 -15.20 -14.55
C ARG A 17 55.33 -15.61 -13.25
N MET A 18 54.52 -16.18 -12.35
CA MET A 18 54.81 -17.20 -11.32
C MET A 18 55.66 -16.81 -10.09
N ALA A 19 54.99 -16.86 -8.94
CA ALA A 19 55.50 -17.59 -7.78
C ALA A 19 54.40 -18.52 -7.28
N GLU A 20 54.73 -19.81 -7.23
CA GLU A 20 53.94 -20.89 -6.65
C GLU A 20 53.89 -20.78 -5.13
N GLY A 21 52.78 -21.21 -4.52
CA GLY A 21 52.76 -21.51 -3.09
C GLY A 21 51.48 -21.12 -2.36
N THR A 22 50.37 -21.78 -2.68
CA THR A 22 49.31 -22.10 -1.69
C THR A 22 48.32 -23.07 -2.31
N SER A 23 48.25 -24.29 -1.79
CA SER A 23 47.17 -25.23 -2.12
C SER A 23 45.82 -24.58 -1.76
N PRO A 24 44.86 -24.48 -2.70
CA PRO A 24 43.54 -24.01 -2.35
C PRO A 24 42.81 -25.16 -1.64
N THR A 25 42.70 -25.09 -0.32
CA THR A 25 41.56 -25.70 0.38
C THR A 25 40.30 -24.91 -0.01
N CYS A 26 39.92 -24.96 -1.27
CA CYS A 26 38.81 -24.20 -1.84
C CYS A 26 38.00 -25.16 -2.70
N GLY A 27 36.90 -25.68 -2.15
CA GLY A 27 36.02 -26.57 -2.88
C GLY A 27 34.75 -26.86 -2.12
N PHE A 28 34.85 -27.58 -0.99
CA PHE A 28 33.65 -28.06 -0.29
C PHE A 28 32.84 -26.95 0.38
N GLY A 29 33.48 -25.97 1.03
CA GLY A 29 32.78 -24.86 1.67
C GLY A 29 32.11 -23.89 0.70
N ALA A 30 32.77 -23.61 -0.44
CA ALA A 30 32.24 -22.73 -1.48
C ALA A 30 31.08 -23.38 -2.24
N VAL A 31 31.21 -24.68 -2.59
CA VAL A 31 30.13 -25.45 -3.24
C VAL A 31 28.91 -25.59 -2.32
N ARG A 32 29.11 -25.81 -1.01
CA ARG A 32 28.00 -25.85 -0.04
C ARG A 32 27.25 -24.51 0.04
N LYS A 33 27.97 -23.39 0.20
CA LYS A 33 27.37 -22.04 0.23
C LYS A 33 26.61 -21.72 -1.06
N ALA A 34 27.15 -22.10 -2.22
CA ALA A 34 26.48 -21.91 -3.50
C ALA A 34 25.18 -22.74 -3.62
N ARG A 35 25.18 -23.98 -3.12
CA ARG A 35 23.98 -24.83 -3.08
C ARG A 35 22.91 -24.29 -2.13
N GLU A 36 23.31 -23.80 -0.95
CA GLU A 36 22.41 -23.14 0.01
C GLU A 36 21.79 -21.87 -0.59
N ALA A 37 22.59 -21.03 -1.25
CA ALA A 37 22.10 -19.83 -1.93
C ALA A 37 21.14 -20.16 -3.08
N LEU A 38 21.45 -21.18 -3.88
CA LEU A 38 20.58 -21.63 -4.97
C LEU A 38 19.26 -22.22 -4.45
N ALA A 39 19.30 -23.00 -3.36
CA ALA A 39 18.11 -23.53 -2.72
C ALA A 39 17.21 -22.40 -2.20
N GLY A 40 17.78 -21.43 -1.49
CA GLY A 40 17.06 -20.25 -1.02
C GLY A 40 16.45 -19.43 -2.17
N TRP A 41 17.17 -19.28 -3.29
CA TRP A 41 16.64 -18.63 -4.48
C TRP A 41 15.47 -19.42 -5.10
N CYS A 42 15.58 -20.74 -5.24
CA CYS A 42 14.51 -21.60 -5.75
C CYS A 42 13.25 -21.53 -4.86
N ASP A 43 13.42 -21.50 -3.54
CA ASP A 43 12.32 -21.37 -2.59
C ASP A 43 11.63 -20.01 -2.69
N ALA A 44 12.40 -18.93 -2.80
CA ALA A 44 11.86 -17.59 -3.02
C ALA A 44 11.07 -17.49 -4.34
N VAL A 45 11.58 -18.09 -5.42
CA VAL A 45 10.89 -18.14 -6.72
C VAL A 45 9.59 -18.94 -6.62
N ARG A 46 9.59 -20.09 -5.93
CA ARG A 46 8.38 -20.89 -5.71
C ARG A 46 7.35 -20.13 -4.89
N LYS A 47 7.76 -19.52 -3.77
CA LYS A 47 6.89 -18.71 -2.91
C LYS A 47 6.25 -17.58 -3.71
N ARG A 48 7.03 -16.83 -4.48
CA ARG A 48 6.53 -15.76 -5.35
C ARG A 48 5.50 -16.26 -6.36
N ARG A 49 5.72 -17.42 -6.99
CA ARG A 49 4.76 -18.00 -7.94
C ARG A 49 3.44 -18.37 -7.26
N THR A 50 3.50 -18.92 -6.05
CA THR A 50 2.30 -19.24 -5.26
C THR A 50 1.54 -17.97 -4.88
N GLU A 51 2.23 -16.93 -4.41
CA GLU A 51 1.61 -15.64 -4.09
C GLU A 51 0.94 -15.02 -5.31
N VAL A 52 1.65 -14.95 -6.46
CA VAL A 52 1.07 -14.43 -7.72
C VAL A 52 -0.17 -15.22 -8.15
N ARG A 53 -0.18 -16.55 -7.98
CA ARG A 53 -1.36 -17.36 -8.28
C ARG A 53 -2.53 -17.05 -7.35
N ALA A 54 -2.28 -16.87 -6.05
CA ALA A 54 -3.34 -16.50 -5.10
C ALA A 54 -4.06 -15.21 -5.54
N TRP A 55 -3.32 -14.19 -5.94
CA TRP A 55 -3.90 -12.95 -6.49
C TRP A 55 -4.64 -13.14 -7.82
N GLN A 56 -4.13 -14.01 -8.70
CA GLN A 56 -4.80 -14.36 -9.97
C GLN A 56 -6.10 -15.16 -9.77
N GLU A 57 -6.17 -15.92 -8.68
CA GLU A 57 -7.28 -16.83 -8.38
C GLU A 57 -8.34 -16.22 -7.45
N ALA A 58 -8.04 -15.11 -6.76
CA ALA A 58 -8.99 -14.31 -5.98
C ALA A 58 -10.16 -13.86 -6.87
N ARG A 59 -11.40 -14.30 -6.60
CA ARG A 59 -12.57 -14.08 -7.48
C ARG A 59 -13.51 -13.00 -7.00
N THR A 60 -13.39 -12.59 -5.74
CA THR A 60 -14.28 -11.64 -5.09
C THR A 60 -13.53 -10.42 -4.57
N PHE A 61 -14.27 -9.35 -4.30
CA PHE A 61 -13.77 -8.20 -3.52
C PHE A 61 -13.12 -8.65 -2.21
N GLU A 62 -13.76 -9.56 -1.49
CA GLU A 62 -13.34 -10.06 -0.17
C GLU A 62 -12.03 -10.85 -0.28
N ASP A 63 -11.85 -11.66 -1.32
CA ASP A 63 -10.59 -12.39 -1.54
C ASP A 63 -9.41 -11.42 -1.68
N ILE A 64 -9.59 -10.33 -2.44
CA ILE A 64 -8.56 -9.29 -2.60
C ILE A 64 -8.26 -8.65 -1.24
N ALA A 65 -9.29 -8.30 -0.46
CA ALA A 65 -9.09 -7.70 0.86
C ALA A 65 -8.34 -8.63 1.82
N VAL A 66 -8.69 -9.92 1.87
CA VAL A 66 -7.97 -10.92 2.68
C VAL A 66 -6.50 -11.03 2.27
N LEU A 67 -6.21 -11.07 0.98
CA LEU A 67 -4.83 -11.12 0.48
C LEU A 67 -4.05 -9.83 0.80
N THR A 68 -4.70 -8.66 0.74
CA THR A 68 -4.09 -7.39 1.17
C THR A 68 -3.76 -7.42 2.66
N ALA A 69 -4.66 -7.94 3.51
CA ALA A 69 -4.40 -8.13 4.94
C ALA A 69 -3.23 -9.09 5.22
N HIS A 70 -3.13 -10.19 4.44
CA HIS A 70 -2.04 -11.15 4.55
C HIS A 70 -0.69 -10.53 4.16
N TRP A 71 -0.66 -9.74 3.08
CA TRP A 71 0.54 -9.01 2.70
C TRP A 71 0.96 -7.96 3.76
N LEU A 72 0.00 -7.18 4.28
CA LEU A 72 0.27 -6.21 5.34
C LEU A 72 0.94 -6.87 6.57
N ARG A 73 0.45 -8.05 6.97
CA ARG A 73 0.99 -8.83 8.10
C ARG A 73 2.27 -9.60 7.78
N GLY A 74 2.83 -9.47 6.58
CA GLY A 74 4.04 -10.18 6.15
C GLY A 74 3.85 -11.67 5.90
N LEU A 75 2.61 -12.16 5.83
CA LEU A 75 2.30 -13.54 5.42
C LEU A 75 2.56 -13.76 3.93
N MET A 76 2.51 -12.68 3.16
CA MET A 76 2.90 -12.61 1.75
C MET A 76 3.94 -11.52 1.54
N LEU A 77 4.91 -11.74 0.66
CA LEU A 77 5.96 -10.76 0.34
C LEU A 77 5.62 -9.91 -0.89
N TRP A 78 4.62 -10.32 -1.67
CA TRP A 78 4.19 -9.66 -2.90
C TRP A 78 2.72 -9.22 -2.84
N HIS A 79 2.50 -7.97 -3.26
CA HIS A 79 1.19 -7.36 -3.50
C HIS A 79 1.19 -6.72 -4.90
N PRO A 80 0.08 -6.78 -5.67
CA PRO A 80 0.01 -6.21 -7.02
C PRO A 80 0.33 -4.71 -7.11
N ASN A 81 -0.06 -3.93 -6.10
CA ASN A 81 0.21 -2.49 -5.98
C ASN A 81 1.29 -2.13 -4.95
N GLY A 82 1.86 -3.12 -4.25
CA GLY A 82 2.65 -2.86 -3.04
C GLY A 82 4.15 -2.99 -3.27
N HIS A 83 4.93 -2.54 -2.29
CA HIS A 83 6.37 -2.72 -2.30
C HIS A 83 6.75 -4.21 -2.22
N HIS A 84 7.83 -4.56 -2.90
CA HIS A 84 8.42 -5.89 -2.78
C HIS A 84 9.04 -6.04 -1.39
N GLY A 85 8.63 -7.08 -0.66
CA GLY A 85 9.15 -7.36 0.68
C GLY A 85 8.27 -6.90 1.83
N GLY A 86 7.12 -6.28 1.56
CA GLY A 86 6.14 -5.86 2.57
C GLY A 86 5.78 -4.38 2.49
N PRO A 87 5.02 -3.85 3.45
CA PRO A 87 4.69 -2.43 3.52
C PRO A 87 5.94 -1.56 3.73
N ASP A 88 5.86 -0.28 3.38
CA ASP A 88 6.91 0.69 3.70
C ASP A 88 7.13 0.76 5.23
N PRO A 89 8.37 0.97 5.72
CA PRO A 89 8.64 1.22 7.14
C PRO A 89 7.67 2.19 7.83
N GLU A 90 7.22 3.26 7.16
CA GLU A 90 6.28 4.22 7.74
C GLU A 90 4.91 3.59 8.07
N THR A 91 4.55 2.52 7.36
CA THR A 91 3.27 1.80 7.53
C THR A 91 3.32 0.80 8.68
N MET A 92 4.50 0.42 9.19
CA MET A 92 4.64 -0.61 10.25
C MET A 92 3.74 -0.36 11.47
N PRO A 93 3.62 0.86 12.02
CA PRO A 93 2.73 1.12 13.16
C PRO A 93 1.24 0.99 12.84
N LEU A 94 0.88 0.93 11.55
CA LEU A 94 -0.50 0.92 11.05
C LEU A 94 -0.95 -0.47 10.57
N VAL A 95 -0.02 -1.43 10.45
CA VAL A 95 -0.28 -2.76 9.87
C VAL A 95 -1.50 -3.43 10.50
N ASP A 96 -1.62 -3.42 11.82
CA ASP A 96 -2.69 -4.13 12.51
C ASP A 96 -4.07 -3.54 12.20
N VAL A 97 -4.21 -2.21 12.25
CA VAL A 97 -5.49 -1.54 11.99
C VAL A 97 -5.86 -1.62 10.51
N LEU A 98 -4.89 -1.52 9.59
CA LEU A 98 -5.14 -1.66 8.15
C LEU A 98 -5.51 -3.10 7.79
N ALA A 99 -4.82 -4.10 8.35
CA ALA A 99 -5.17 -5.50 8.13
C ALA A 99 -6.55 -5.83 8.70
N ALA A 100 -6.90 -5.29 9.88
CA ALA A 100 -8.25 -5.44 10.44
C ALA A 100 -9.32 -4.79 9.55
N ALA A 101 -9.05 -3.61 8.98
CA ALA A 101 -9.95 -2.94 8.06
C ALA A 101 -10.24 -3.80 6.81
N ASN A 102 -9.19 -4.35 6.20
CA ASN A 102 -9.31 -5.25 5.05
C ASN A 102 -10.14 -6.50 5.39
N LEU A 103 -9.88 -7.14 6.54
CA LEU A 103 -10.65 -8.29 6.99
C LEU A 103 -12.12 -7.97 7.31
N ALA A 104 -12.45 -6.71 7.59
CA ALA A 104 -13.80 -6.23 7.81
C ALA A 104 -14.52 -5.76 6.53
N GLY A 105 -13.93 -5.94 5.34
CA GLY A 105 -14.53 -5.53 4.06
C GLY A 105 -14.22 -4.09 3.64
N ILE A 106 -13.20 -3.46 4.25
CA ILE A 106 -12.66 -2.15 3.85
C ILE A 106 -11.31 -2.39 3.17
N LEU A 107 -11.32 -2.57 1.85
CA LEU A 107 -10.12 -2.82 1.05
C LEU A 107 -9.27 -1.55 0.97
N THR A 108 -8.17 -1.49 1.71
CA THR A 108 -7.28 -0.32 1.71
C THR A 108 -6.37 -0.33 0.47
N ASP A 109 -6.25 0.79 -0.22
CA ASP A 109 -5.34 0.95 -1.37
C ASP A 109 -4.09 1.75 -1.02
N ASN A 110 -4.23 2.83 -0.24
CA ASN A 110 -3.12 3.68 0.13
C ASN A 110 -3.33 4.26 1.53
N SER A 111 -2.23 4.51 2.23
CA SER A 111 -2.22 5.11 3.57
C SER A 111 -0.88 5.76 3.85
N GLN A 112 -0.87 6.80 4.68
CA GLN A 112 0.36 7.30 5.29
C GLN A 112 0.05 7.81 6.71
N PRO A 113 0.97 7.69 7.68
CA PRO A 113 0.83 8.33 8.98
C PRO A 113 0.94 9.86 8.87
N GLY A 114 0.50 10.57 9.91
CA GLY A 114 0.85 11.97 10.07
C GLY A 114 2.30 12.08 10.52
N GLU A 115 3.08 12.96 9.89
CA GLU A 115 4.49 13.17 10.24
C GLU A 115 4.90 14.64 10.11
N LEU A 116 5.81 15.07 10.97
CA LEU A 116 6.48 16.37 10.89
C LEU A 116 7.97 16.15 11.13
N VAL A 117 8.75 16.16 10.05
CA VAL A 117 10.20 15.99 10.10
C VAL A 117 10.90 16.98 9.18
N GLU A 118 12.21 17.12 9.35
CA GLU A 118 13.03 17.93 8.45
C GLU A 118 13.79 16.99 7.49
N LEU A 119 13.59 17.19 6.19
CA LEU A 119 14.24 16.40 5.14
C LEU A 119 14.94 17.32 4.15
N HIS A 120 16.26 17.21 4.07
CA HIS A 120 17.12 18.06 3.23
C HIS A 120 16.90 19.57 3.48
N GLU A 121 16.95 19.97 4.77
CA GLU A 121 16.82 21.38 5.20
C GLU A 121 15.45 22.01 4.86
N ARG A 122 14.44 21.17 4.65
CA ARG A 122 13.07 21.58 4.35
C ARG A 122 12.09 20.79 5.21
N PRO A 123 11.02 21.44 5.70
CA PRO A 123 9.99 20.73 6.46
C PRO A 123 9.27 19.75 5.53
N TRP A 124 9.21 18.49 5.95
CA TRP A 124 8.35 17.45 5.40
C TRP A 124 7.16 17.29 6.34
N GLN A 125 5.96 17.51 5.81
CA GLN A 125 4.74 17.54 6.61
C GLN A 125 3.74 16.60 5.96
N GLN A 126 3.24 15.63 6.71
CA GLN A 126 2.21 14.69 6.28
C GLN A 126 0.98 14.80 7.18
N ARG A 127 -0.20 14.73 6.56
CA ARG A 127 -1.46 14.39 7.23
C ARG A 127 -1.63 12.88 7.20
N ALA A 128 -2.14 12.33 8.29
CA ALA A 128 -2.58 10.95 8.30
C ALA A 128 -3.76 10.78 7.32
N PHE A 129 -3.71 9.76 6.45
CA PHE A 129 -4.85 9.39 5.62
C PHE A 129 -4.92 7.89 5.36
N VAL A 130 -6.12 7.44 4.99
CA VAL A 130 -6.34 6.14 4.35
C VAL A 130 -7.32 6.29 3.18
N THR A 131 -7.02 5.66 2.05
CA THR A 131 -7.96 5.46 0.94
C THR A 131 -8.36 3.99 0.89
N ALA A 132 -9.64 3.75 0.64
CA ALA A 132 -10.19 2.42 0.59
C ALA A 132 -11.36 2.30 -0.39
N PHE A 133 -11.61 1.06 -0.78
CA PHE A 133 -12.85 0.64 -1.42
C PHE A 133 -13.71 -0.09 -0.38
N VAL A 134 -15.03 0.10 -0.43
CA VAL A 134 -15.98 -0.56 0.48
C VAL A 134 -17.17 -1.06 -0.33
N ALA A 135 -17.35 -2.38 -0.39
CA ALA A 135 -18.41 -3.00 -1.17
C ALA A 135 -19.78 -2.86 -0.49
N ASP A 136 -19.84 -3.01 0.84
CA ASP A 136 -21.06 -2.85 1.62
C ASP A 136 -21.42 -1.36 1.83
N PRO A 137 -22.55 -0.88 1.28
CA PRO A 137 -22.98 0.51 1.47
C PRO A 137 -23.30 0.87 2.92
N ALA A 138 -23.76 -0.07 3.75
CA ALA A 138 -24.07 0.19 5.15
C ALA A 138 -22.79 0.45 5.95
N LEU A 139 -21.79 -0.42 5.79
CA LEU A 139 -20.44 -0.24 6.32
C LEU A 139 -19.82 1.09 5.87
N ALA A 140 -19.89 1.41 4.58
CA ALA A 140 -19.35 2.66 4.04
C ALA A 140 -19.99 3.89 4.69
N ARG A 141 -21.33 3.92 4.80
CA ARG A 141 -22.06 5.03 5.44
C ARG A 141 -21.72 5.15 6.92
N ALA A 142 -21.71 4.03 7.65
CA ALA A 142 -21.39 4.03 9.08
C ALA A 142 -19.98 4.56 9.34
N LEU A 143 -18.98 4.11 8.57
CA LEU A 143 -17.60 4.60 8.67
C LEU A 143 -17.54 6.11 8.40
N CYS A 144 -18.17 6.58 7.32
CA CYS A 144 -18.14 7.99 6.93
C CYS A 144 -18.83 8.91 7.96
N ALA A 145 -19.94 8.44 8.55
CA ALA A 145 -20.63 9.15 9.62
C ALA A 145 -19.71 9.32 10.84
N ARG A 146 -19.12 8.23 11.33
CA ARG A 146 -18.18 8.26 12.47
C ARG A 146 -16.95 9.12 12.20
N ALA A 147 -16.38 9.03 11.00
CA ALA A 147 -15.25 9.86 10.62
C ALA A 147 -15.60 11.36 10.59
N THR A 148 -16.78 11.70 10.08
CA THR A 148 -17.28 13.09 10.05
C THR A 148 -17.53 13.62 11.47
N GLU A 149 -18.14 12.82 12.35
CA GLU A 149 -18.36 13.15 13.77
C GLU A 149 -17.04 13.45 14.50
N ALA A 150 -15.97 12.73 14.15
CA ALA A 150 -14.63 12.95 14.72
C ALA A 150 -13.85 14.11 14.07
N GLY A 151 -14.46 14.85 13.14
CA GLY A 151 -13.86 16.00 12.48
C GLY A 151 -12.79 15.65 11.45
N LEU A 152 -12.81 14.42 10.90
CA LEU A 152 -11.96 14.06 9.77
C LEU A 152 -12.51 14.68 8.47
N VAL A 153 -11.61 14.92 7.51
CA VAL A 153 -12.02 15.22 6.13
C VAL A 153 -12.39 13.89 5.47
N VAL A 154 -13.60 13.82 4.92
CA VAL A 154 -14.18 12.60 4.35
C VAL A 154 -14.54 12.86 2.89
N ARG A 155 -13.94 12.09 1.98
CA ARG A 155 -14.27 12.08 0.53
C ARG A 155 -14.89 10.75 0.17
N VAL A 156 -16.07 10.78 -0.44
CA VAL A 156 -16.84 9.57 -0.74
C VAL A 156 -17.37 9.61 -2.15
N TYR A 157 -16.98 8.65 -2.98
CA TYR A 157 -17.54 8.48 -4.32
C TYR A 157 -18.39 7.22 -4.36
N ARG A 158 -19.69 7.41 -4.62
CA ARG A 158 -20.61 6.31 -4.87
C ARG A 158 -20.28 5.63 -6.22
N PRO A 159 -20.62 4.34 -6.36
CA PRO A 159 -20.51 3.64 -7.64
C PRO A 159 -21.19 4.43 -8.76
N GLY A 160 -20.46 4.70 -9.85
CA GLY A 160 -20.95 5.44 -11.01
C GLY A 160 -20.92 6.97 -10.88
N SER A 161 -20.66 7.54 -9.70
CA SER A 161 -20.49 8.99 -9.52
C SER A 161 -19.05 9.44 -9.76
N ARG A 162 -18.88 10.63 -10.35
CA ARG A 162 -17.56 11.30 -10.51
C ARG A 162 -17.42 12.53 -9.62
N VAL A 163 -18.41 12.79 -8.78
CA VAL A 163 -18.42 13.84 -7.78
C VAL A 163 -18.60 13.14 -6.45
N ASP A 164 -17.95 13.65 -5.42
CA ASP A 164 -18.20 13.08 -4.10
C ASP A 164 -19.60 13.47 -3.58
N GLU A 165 -19.97 12.92 -2.43
CA GLU A 165 -21.27 13.21 -1.80
C GLU A 165 -21.48 14.68 -1.39
N ARG A 166 -20.42 15.49 -1.34
CA ARG A 166 -20.47 16.91 -0.98
C ARG A 166 -20.47 17.83 -2.20
N GLY A 167 -20.36 17.29 -3.42
CA GLY A 167 -20.26 18.10 -4.63
C GLY A 167 -18.83 18.51 -4.98
N GLU A 168 -17.83 18.06 -4.22
CA GLU A 168 -16.45 18.48 -4.34
C GLU A 168 -15.67 17.60 -5.34
N ARG A 169 -14.58 18.18 -5.88
CA ARG A 169 -13.71 17.56 -6.87
C ARG A 169 -12.25 17.87 -6.55
N GLY A 170 -11.35 17.01 -7.02
CA GLY A 170 -9.91 17.18 -6.86
C GLY A 170 -9.39 16.58 -5.57
N ALA A 171 -8.08 16.52 -5.44
CA ALA A 171 -7.40 15.96 -4.30
C ALA A 171 -7.28 16.98 -3.13
N VAL A 172 -7.23 16.48 -1.90
CA VAL A 172 -6.88 17.24 -0.70
C VAL A 172 -5.39 17.10 -0.46
N ASP A 173 -4.69 18.20 -0.19
CA ASP A 173 -3.26 18.15 0.12
C ASP A 173 -3.02 17.35 1.41
N VAL A 174 -2.18 16.32 1.30
CA VAL A 174 -1.82 15.42 2.40
C VAL A 174 -0.34 15.39 2.67
N THR A 175 0.50 15.91 1.77
CA THR A 175 1.96 15.98 1.96
C THR A 175 2.51 17.28 1.40
N LEU A 176 3.27 18.01 2.22
CA LEU A 176 4.02 19.20 1.83
C LEU A 176 5.53 18.95 1.96
N TRP A 177 6.29 19.51 1.02
CA TRP A 177 7.74 19.63 1.13
C TRP A 177 8.12 21.12 1.03
N GLY A 178 8.54 21.70 2.14
CA GLY A 178 8.59 23.14 2.29
C GLY A 178 7.18 23.73 2.26
N THR A 179 6.94 24.62 1.30
CA THR A 179 5.63 25.23 1.03
C THR A 179 4.91 24.63 -0.19
N SER A 180 5.52 23.66 -0.86
CA SER A 180 4.98 23.04 -2.08
C SER A 180 4.20 21.78 -1.75
N VAL A 181 3.07 21.61 -2.43
CA VAL A 181 2.28 20.38 -2.38
C VAL A 181 3.06 19.27 -3.08
N ASN A 182 3.39 18.22 -2.32
CA ASN A 182 4.05 17.03 -2.86
C ASN A 182 3.01 15.95 -3.24
N THR A 183 1.95 15.81 -2.44
CA THR A 183 0.94 14.77 -2.64
C THR A 183 -0.44 15.27 -2.23
N GLY A 184 -1.42 15.02 -3.09
CA GLY A 184 -2.84 15.16 -2.77
C GLY A 184 -3.52 13.79 -2.79
N MET A 185 -4.58 13.62 -1.98
CA MET A 185 -5.35 12.39 -1.89
C MET A 185 -6.87 12.62 -1.88
N GLY A 186 -7.63 11.60 -2.24
CA GLY A 186 -9.09 11.62 -2.20
C GLY A 186 -9.77 12.12 -3.46
N ASP A 187 -9.08 12.10 -4.60
CA ASP A 187 -9.71 12.29 -5.91
C ASP A 187 -10.33 10.98 -6.42
N TRP A 188 -11.29 11.09 -7.32
CA TRP A 188 -12.00 9.94 -7.89
C TRP A 188 -11.09 9.09 -8.77
N LEU A 189 -11.00 7.79 -8.46
CA LEU A 189 -10.32 6.82 -9.31
C LEU A 189 -11.29 6.25 -10.36
N PRO A 190 -11.06 6.48 -11.67
CA PRO A 190 -11.86 5.82 -12.69
C PRO A 190 -11.62 4.31 -12.69
N PRO A 191 -12.56 3.47 -13.17
CA PRO A 191 -12.38 2.01 -13.25
C PRO A 191 -11.12 1.53 -14.00
N ARG A 192 -10.58 2.37 -14.90
CA ARG A 192 -9.29 2.09 -15.56
C ARG A 192 -8.08 2.27 -14.63
N ALA A 193 -8.16 3.18 -13.66
CA ALA A 193 -7.12 3.37 -12.65
C ALA A 193 -7.16 2.25 -11.62
N VAL A 194 -8.36 1.84 -11.17
CA VAL A 194 -8.55 0.66 -10.29
C VAL A 194 -7.92 -0.60 -10.92
N ARG A 195 -8.10 -0.82 -12.22
CA ARG A 195 -7.44 -1.93 -12.94
C ARG A 195 -5.91 -1.85 -12.98
N ARG A 196 -5.33 -0.65 -12.87
CA ARG A 196 -3.86 -0.47 -12.90
C ARG A 196 -3.22 -0.72 -11.55
N ILE A 197 -3.94 -0.49 -10.45
CA ILE A 197 -3.45 -0.77 -9.10
C ILE A 197 -3.59 -2.26 -8.73
N LEU A 198 -4.43 -3.02 -9.43
CA LEU A 198 -4.57 -4.47 -9.21
C LEU A 198 -4.14 -5.30 -10.43
N PRO A 199 -2.89 -5.16 -10.92
CA PRO A 199 -2.45 -5.85 -12.12
C PRO A 199 -2.39 -7.37 -11.90
N GLY A 200 -2.97 -8.12 -12.83
CA GLY A 200 -2.92 -9.58 -12.81
C GLY A 200 -3.94 -10.24 -11.89
N CYS A 201 -4.71 -9.49 -11.09
CA CYS A 201 -5.85 -10.05 -10.36
C CYS A 201 -6.97 -10.47 -11.31
N ASP A 202 -7.89 -11.30 -10.80
CA ASP A 202 -9.07 -11.71 -11.55
C ASP A 202 -9.92 -10.51 -12.01
N ARG A 203 -10.47 -10.62 -13.22
CA ARG A 203 -11.22 -9.52 -13.83
C ARG A 203 -12.56 -9.26 -13.17
N GLN A 204 -13.22 -10.28 -12.61
CA GLN A 204 -14.49 -10.13 -11.91
C GLN A 204 -14.25 -9.45 -10.56
N ALA A 205 -13.29 -9.93 -9.78
CA ALA A 205 -12.90 -9.30 -8.51
C ALA A 205 -12.54 -7.82 -8.68
N VAL A 206 -11.73 -7.47 -9.69
CA VAL A 206 -11.36 -6.07 -9.96
C VAL A 206 -12.56 -5.22 -10.42
N ARG A 207 -13.57 -5.81 -11.07
CA ARG A 207 -14.81 -5.10 -11.40
C ARG A 207 -15.63 -4.79 -10.15
N GLU A 208 -15.68 -5.71 -9.19
CA GLU A 208 -16.34 -5.49 -7.90
C GLU A 208 -15.67 -4.34 -7.14
N VAL A 209 -14.34 -4.32 -7.07
CA VAL A 209 -13.58 -3.18 -6.50
C VAL A 209 -13.90 -1.87 -7.23
N ALA A 210 -13.94 -1.89 -8.56
CA ALA A 210 -14.26 -0.70 -9.35
C ALA A 210 -15.73 -0.24 -9.22
N ALA A 211 -16.61 -1.11 -8.75
CA ALA A 211 -18.02 -0.85 -8.49
C ALA A 211 -18.33 -0.62 -7.01
N ALA A 212 -17.31 -0.64 -6.13
CA ALA A 212 -17.43 -0.35 -4.71
C ALA A 212 -17.43 1.17 -4.44
N TRP A 213 -17.78 1.56 -3.22
CA TRP A 213 -17.64 2.94 -2.74
C TRP A 213 -16.16 3.27 -2.58
N GLN A 214 -15.72 4.44 -3.06
CA GLN A 214 -14.36 4.94 -2.78
C GLN A 214 -14.45 5.88 -1.60
N VAL A 215 -13.75 5.53 -0.51
CA VAL A 215 -13.74 6.29 0.74
C VAL A 215 -12.32 6.75 1.00
N THR A 216 -12.15 8.03 1.28
CA THR A 216 -10.88 8.59 1.76
C THR A 216 -11.13 9.35 3.04
N LEU A 217 -10.36 9.01 4.07
CA LEU A 217 -10.39 9.63 5.38
C LEU A 217 -9.04 10.32 5.61
N ILE A 218 -9.07 11.61 5.99
CA ILE A 218 -7.86 12.42 6.19
C ILE A 218 -7.98 13.15 7.53
N ASP A 219 -6.95 13.06 8.37
CA ASP A 219 -6.83 13.93 9.53
C ASP A 219 -6.45 15.36 9.05
N PRO A 220 -7.27 16.39 9.34
CA PRO A 220 -6.97 17.75 8.86
C PRO A 220 -5.71 18.35 9.48
N VAL A 221 -5.21 17.81 10.59
CA VAL A 221 -4.05 18.33 11.33
C VAL A 221 -2.77 17.61 10.89
N TRP A 222 -1.81 18.38 10.38
CA TRP A 222 -0.48 17.90 10.02
C TRP A 222 0.24 17.24 11.21
N GLY A 223 0.90 16.11 10.99
CA GLY A 223 1.62 15.37 12.03
C GLY A 223 0.77 14.54 12.99
N ARG A 224 -0.56 14.67 12.95
CA ARG A 224 -1.42 14.04 13.95
C ARG A 224 -1.79 12.61 13.57
N ASN A 225 -1.58 11.69 14.52
CA ASN A 225 -1.97 10.27 14.42
C ASN A 225 -3.02 9.85 15.47
N THR A 226 -3.43 10.76 16.35
CA THR A 226 -4.24 10.44 17.55
C THR A 226 -5.75 10.40 17.29
N VAL A 227 -6.21 10.74 16.09
CA VAL A 227 -7.65 10.73 15.74
C VAL A 227 -7.97 9.63 14.74
N LEU A 228 -7.40 9.68 13.52
CA LEU A 228 -7.73 8.75 12.42
C LEU A 228 -7.57 7.28 12.81
N TRP A 229 -6.38 6.87 13.24
CA TRP A 229 -6.08 5.45 13.49
C TRP A 229 -6.82 4.89 14.70
N PRO A 230 -6.87 5.58 15.85
CA PRO A 230 -7.67 5.12 16.98
C PRO A 230 -9.18 5.08 16.66
N LEU A 231 -9.69 5.99 15.82
CA LEU A 231 -11.07 5.94 15.36
C LEU A 231 -11.33 4.69 14.52
N LEU A 232 -10.45 4.41 13.55
CA LEU A 232 -10.61 3.25 12.69
C LEU A 232 -10.56 1.95 13.50
N GLY A 233 -9.64 1.83 14.45
CA GLY A 233 -9.58 0.69 15.37
C GLY A 233 -10.88 0.49 16.16
N ARG A 234 -11.35 1.53 16.86
CA ARG A 234 -12.61 1.45 17.64
C ARG A 234 -13.84 1.18 16.77
N PHE A 235 -13.87 1.76 15.57
CA PHE A 235 -14.96 1.51 14.62
C PHE A 235 -15.02 0.04 14.24
N LEU A 236 -13.89 -0.55 13.87
CA LEU A 236 -13.78 -1.96 13.50
C LEU A 236 -14.16 -2.89 14.66
N ASP A 237 -13.70 -2.58 15.88
CA ASP A 237 -14.07 -3.32 17.08
C ASP A 237 -15.60 -3.27 17.28
N SER A 238 -16.22 -2.10 17.18
CA SER A 238 -17.67 -1.96 17.34
C SER A 238 -18.47 -2.66 16.23
N TRP A 239 -18.01 -2.58 14.98
CA TRP A 239 -18.67 -3.17 13.83
C TRP A 239 -18.67 -4.70 13.89
N ALA A 240 -17.55 -5.30 14.32
CA ALA A 240 -17.41 -6.74 14.48
C ALA A 240 -18.34 -7.31 15.59
N HIS A 241 -18.65 -6.52 16.61
CA HIS A 241 -19.45 -6.97 17.77
C HIS A 241 -20.92 -6.56 17.70
N GLY A 242 -21.32 -5.72 16.74
CA GLY A 242 -22.63 -5.07 16.73
C GLY A 242 -23.29 -4.98 15.35
N GLY A 243 -23.06 -5.97 14.48
CA GLY A 243 -23.68 -6.00 13.15
C GLY A 243 -25.20 -5.80 13.21
N LEU A 244 -25.65 -4.63 12.77
CA LEU A 244 -27.03 -4.18 12.58
C LEU A 244 -27.89 -4.09 13.86
N ASP A 245 -27.77 -2.98 14.60
CA ASP A 245 -29.00 -2.38 15.14
C ASP A 245 -29.75 -1.75 13.96
N GLU A 246 -30.69 -2.52 13.39
CA GLU A 246 -31.74 -2.02 12.52
C GLU A 246 -32.59 -1.01 13.31
N GLY A 247 -32.21 0.26 13.25
CA GLY A 247 -32.92 1.34 13.91
C GLY A 247 -32.82 2.62 13.11
N ASP A 248 -33.50 2.66 11.95
CA ASP A 248 -34.29 3.82 11.50
C ASP A 248 -34.80 3.60 10.05
N GLU A 249 -35.74 2.68 9.90
CA GLU A 249 -36.82 2.79 8.92
C GLU A 249 -38.12 3.12 9.67
N GLN A 250 -38.25 4.37 10.14
CA GLN A 250 -39.52 5.08 10.36
C GLN A 250 -39.27 6.47 10.97
N ARG A 251 -38.96 7.45 10.10
CA ARG A 251 -39.57 8.80 10.16
C ARG A 251 -39.22 9.66 8.95
#